data_AF-A0A2N2V8Q0-F1
#
_entry.id   AF-A0A2N2V8Q0-F1
#
_cell.length_a   1.000
_cell.length_b   1.000
_cell.length_c   1.000
_cell.angle_alpha   90.00
_cell.angle_beta   90.00
_cell.angle_gamma   90.00
#
_symmetry.space_group_name_H-M   'P 1'
#
loop_
_entity.id
_entity.type
_entity.pdbx_description
1 polymer ?
#
loop_
_entity_poly.entity_id
_entity_poly.type
_entity_poly.pdbx_seq_one_letter_code
_entity_poly.pdbx_strand_id
1 'polypeptide(L)'
;MHAIPADELAETRAALAPTLEAVAAILPWLAKPRELRFDPALNQRWITASQQLTQAWSDRFNQGAEAIRPAIFVLYSVALESADADCLRLGEALASAVDQLETGQPGPRLIAALASCVESLNNSEGLEHPLFPERASHFAQRLEGQAMPGAATETRSSVLDRLFVSEAAESLERMHDALALLPPDASTLQQVATELAQAAENIELFGVRHLARQLAESISVESPDLENELARARIKADLQQLAETIAAVNV
;
A
#
# COMPACT_ATOMS: atom_id res chain seq x y z
N MET A 1 -5.71 -46.90 26.43
CA MET A 1 -4.73 -46.59 25.38
C MET A 1 -4.04 -47.90 25.02
N HIS A 2 -4.49 -48.60 23.99
CA HIS A 2 -3.94 -49.90 23.58
C HIS A 2 -2.67 -49.62 22.75
N ALA A 3 -1.51 -50.05 23.22
CA ALA A 3 -0.27 -49.94 22.48
C ALA A 3 -0.27 -50.98 21.34
N ILE A 4 -0.09 -50.54 20.10
CA ILE A 4 0.04 -51.44 18.95
C ILE A 4 1.33 -52.26 19.17
N PRO A 5 1.27 -53.61 19.15
CA PRO A 5 2.43 -54.46 19.32
C PRO A 5 3.49 -54.18 18.24
N ALA A 6 4.75 -54.07 18.63
CA ALA A 6 5.86 -53.79 17.71
C ALA A 6 5.98 -54.85 16.58
N ASP A 7 5.53 -56.08 16.82
CA ASP A 7 5.50 -57.16 15.83
C ASP A 7 4.50 -56.91 14.70
N GLU A 8 3.33 -56.33 14.98
CA GLU A 8 2.34 -55.99 13.95
C GLU A 8 2.86 -54.89 13.01
N LEU A 9 3.67 -53.97 13.52
CA LEU A 9 4.34 -52.93 12.73
C LEU A 9 5.49 -53.49 11.86
N ALA A 10 6.19 -54.51 12.34
CA ALA A 10 7.24 -55.18 11.57
C ALA A 10 6.64 -56.03 10.44
N GLU A 11 5.54 -56.73 10.71
CA GLU A 11 4.84 -57.57 9.74
C GLU A 11 4.16 -56.73 8.64
N THR A 12 3.53 -55.61 9.01
CA THR A 12 2.97 -54.65 8.04
C THR A 12 4.04 -53.98 7.19
N ARG A 13 5.22 -53.66 7.76
CA ARG A 13 6.37 -53.17 6.98
C ARG A 13 6.90 -54.21 6.01
N ALA A 14 7.01 -55.47 6.43
CA ALA A 14 7.43 -56.56 5.56
C ALA A 14 6.43 -56.81 4.42
N ALA A 15 5.13 -56.73 4.71
CA ALA A 15 4.08 -56.88 3.71
C ALA A 15 4.06 -55.74 2.67
N LEU A 16 4.45 -54.52 3.06
CA LEU A 16 4.51 -53.35 2.19
C LEU A 16 5.85 -53.14 1.48
N ALA A 17 6.91 -53.83 1.91
CA ALA A 17 8.24 -53.77 1.30
C ALA A 17 8.23 -53.98 -0.23
N PRO A 18 7.58 -55.01 -0.81
CA PRO A 18 7.60 -55.21 -2.26
C PRO A 18 6.89 -54.07 -3.03
N THR A 19 5.83 -53.49 -2.45
CA THR A 19 5.13 -52.34 -3.04
C THR A 19 5.97 -51.07 -2.97
N LEU A 20 6.68 -50.84 -1.86
CA LEU A 20 7.59 -49.70 -1.70
C LEU A 20 8.80 -49.81 -2.64
N GLU A 21 9.37 -51.01 -2.80
CA GLU A 21 10.44 -51.27 -3.77
C GLU A 21 9.96 -51.08 -5.21
N ALA A 22 8.75 -51.56 -5.54
CA ALA A 22 8.17 -51.34 -6.86
C ALA A 22 7.89 -49.86 -7.15
N VAL A 23 7.38 -49.11 -6.17
CA VAL A 23 7.20 -47.65 -6.30
C VAL A 23 8.55 -46.96 -6.45
N ALA A 24 9.55 -47.30 -5.63
CA ALA A 24 10.90 -46.75 -5.73
C ALA A 24 11.55 -47.03 -7.10
N ALA A 25 11.32 -48.21 -7.68
CA ALA A 25 11.81 -48.57 -9.00
C ALA A 25 11.15 -47.78 -10.15
N ILE A 26 9.92 -47.28 -9.96
CA ILE A 26 9.17 -46.52 -10.97
C ILE A 26 9.39 -45.00 -10.83
N LEU A 27 9.77 -44.49 -9.64
CA LEU A 27 10.03 -43.06 -9.41
C LEU A 27 10.98 -42.41 -10.44
N PRO A 28 12.10 -43.03 -10.86
CA PRO A 28 12.99 -42.47 -11.88
C PRO A 28 12.33 -42.35 -13.27
N TRP A 29 11.34 -43.18 -13.58
CA TRP A 29 10.63 -43.18 -14.86
C TRP A 29 9.45 -42.20 -14.89
N LEU A 30 8.93 -41.84 -13.71
CA LEU A 30 7.95 -40.76 -13.52
C LEU A 30 8.61 -39.39 -13.56
N ALA A 31 9.85 -39.29 -13.07
CA ALA A 31 10.64 -38.08 -13.17
C ALA A 31 11.10 -37.86 -14.62
N LYS A 32 10.28 -37.19 -15.43
CA LYS A 32 10.80 -36.57 -16.66
C LYS A 32 11.77 -35.48 -16.22
N PRO A 33 13.08 -35.58 -16.52
CA PRO A 33 14.01 -34.51 -16.22
C PRO A 33 13.52 -33.28 -16.99
N ARG A 34 13.06 -32.26 -16.27
CA ARG A 34 12.70 -30.99 -16.88
C ARG A 34 13.99 -30.38 -17.41
N GLU A 35 14.01 -30.07 -18.70
CA GLU A 35 15.11 -29.33 -19.30
C GLU A 35 15.23 -27.97 -18.60
N LEU A 36 16.41 -27.70 -18.06
CA LEU A 36 16.69 -26.45 -17.37
C LEU A 36 16.73 -25.32 -18.41
N ARG A 37 16.08 -24.21 -18.08
CA ARG A 37 16.07 -23.01 -18.93
C ARG A 37 17.38 -22.24 -18.80
N PHE A 38 18.01 -22.29 -17.64
CA PHE A 38 19.18 -21.53 -17.27
C PHE A 38 20.33 -22.44 -16.86
N ASP A 39 21.56 -21.95 -17.03
CA ASP A 39 22.74 -22.60 -16.45
C ASP A 39 22.55 -22.73 -14.91
N PRO A 40 22.72 -23.92 -14.31
CA PRO A 40 22.65 -24.11 -12.87
C PRO A 40 23.51 -23.12 -12.07
N ALA A 41 24.69 -22.76 -12.57
CA ALA A 41 25.56 -21.79 -11.89
C ALA A 41 24.98 -20.37 -11.91
N LEU A 42 24.25 -20.01 -12.96
CA LEU A 42 23.53 -18.74 -13.05
C LEU A 42 22.33 -18.73 -12.10
N ASN A 43 21.52 -19.79 -12.10
CA ASN A 43 20.38 -19.91 -11.20
C ASN A 43 20.81 -19.87 -9.73
N GLN A 44 21.92 -20.54 -9.38
CA GLN A 44 22.45 -20.50 -8.02
C GLN A 44 22.87 -19.09 -7.60
N ARG A 45 23.50 -18.32 -8.49
CA ARG A 45 23.84 -16.91 -8.21
C ARG A 45 22.59 -16.05 -8.05
N TRP A 46 21.55 -16.28 -8.84
CA TRP A 46 20.26 -15.60 -8.68
C TRP A 46 19.65 -15.86 -7.30
N ILE A 47 19.63 -17.12 -6.86
CA ILE A 47 19.12 -17.51 -5.54
C ILE A 47 19.92 -16.82 -4.44
N THR A 48 21.26 -16.85 -4.51
CA THR A 48 22.12 -16.18 -3.54
C THR A 48 21.90 -14.67 -3.50
N ALA A 49 21.80 -14.02 -4.66
CA ALA A 49 21.52 -12.58 -4.74
C ALA A 49 20.13 -12.24 -4.16
N SER A 50 19.12 -13.07 -4.44
CA SER A 50 17.76 -12.90 -3.90
C SER A 50 17.72 -13.04 -2.37
N GLN A 51 18.49 -13.98 -1.82
CA GLN A 51 18.64 -14.15 -0.36
C GLN A 51 19.34 -12.95 0.28
N GLN A 52 20.41 -12.43 -0.34
CA GLN A 52 21.10 -11.22 0.12
C GLN A 52 20.17 -10.01 0.12
N LEU A 53 19.37 -9.84 -0.94
CA LEU A 53 18.37 -8.78 -1.01
C LEU A 53 17.29 -8.92 0.07
N THR A 54 16.83 -10.15 0.32
CA THR A 54 15.86 -10.43 1.39
C THR A 54 16.41 -10.09 2.77
N GLN A 55 17.68 -10.41 3.01
CA GLN A 55 18.36 -10.07 4.26
C GLN A 55 18.50 -8.55 4.42
N ALA A 56 19.01 -7.86 3.40
CA ALA A 56 19.14 -6.40 3.40
C ALA A 56 17.79 -5.70 3.61
N TRP A 57 16.73 -6.22 3.00
CA TRP A 57 15.37 -5.70 3.20
C TRP A 57 14.88 -5.91 4.62
N SER A 58 15.12 -7.09 5.21
CA SER A 58 14.67 -7.42 6.57
C SER A 58 15.41 -6.59 7.64
N ASP A 59 16.71 -6.40 7.46
CA ASP A 59 17.57 -5.68 8.41
C ASP A 59 17.42 -4.15 8.33
N ARG A 60 16.67 -3.63 7.35
CA ARG A 60 16.57 -2.19 7.07
C ARG A 60 16.13 -1.33 8.27
N PHE A 61 15.33 -1.90 9.17
CA PHE A 61 14.85 -1.19 10.37
C PHE A 61 15.91 -1.11 11.48
N ASN A 62 16.88 -2.03 11.48
CA ASN A 62 17.92 -2.11 12.50
C ASN A 62 19.23 -1.48 12.04
N GLN A 63 19.59 -1.63 10.76
CA GLN A 63 20.89 -1.24 10.18
C GLN A 63 20.79 -0.11 9.14
N GLY A 64 19.57 0.37 8.84
CA GLY A 64 19.33 1.34 7.77
C GLY A 64 19.19 0.69 6.38
N ALA A 65 18.83 1.51 5.39
CA ALA A 65 18.51 1.05 4.04
C ALA A 65 19.73 0.96 3.08
N GLU A 66 20.93 1.31 3.54
CA GLU A 66 22.13 1.44 2.70
C GLU A 66 22.52 0.13 1.98
N ALA A 67 22.25 -1.02 2.60
CA ALA A 67 22.57 -2.33 2.02
C ALA A 67 21.62 -2.77 0.89
N ILE A 68 20.47 -2.11 0.73
CA ILE A 68 19.43 -2.52 -0.23
C ILE A 68 19.88 -2.27 -1.66
N ARG A 69 20.42 -1.07 -1.95
CA ARG A 69 20.89 -0.72 -3.30
C ARG A 69 21.98 -1.69 -3.79
N PRO A 70 23.08 -1.92 -3.04
CA PRO A 70 24.09 -2.90 -3.44
C PRO A 70 23.50 -4.29 -3.73
N ALA A 71 22.59 -4.78 -2.90
CA ALA A 71 21.95 -6.08 -3.11
C ALA A 71 21.11 -6.14 -4.39
N ILE A 72 20.37 -5.06 -4.72
CA ILE A 72 19.64 -4.94 -5.99
C ILE A 72 20.60 -4.96 -7.18
N PHE A 73 21.73 -4.25 -7.11
CA PHE A 73 22.71 -4.23 -8.21
C PHE A 73 23.42 -5.58 -8.39
N VAL A 74 23.62 -6.36 -7.33
CA VAL A 74 24.09 -7.75 -7.42
C VAL A 74 23.05 -8.64 -8.11
N LEU A 75 21.76 -8.48 -7.81
CA LEU A 75 20.71 -9.21 -8.51
C LEU A 75 20.62 -8.79 -10.00
N TYR A 76 20.74 -7.49 -10.27
CA TYR A 76 20.66 -6.95 -11.62
C TYR A 76 21.84 -7.38 -12.50
N SER A 77 23.04 -7.56 -11.94
CA SER A 77 24.15 -8.13 -12.70
C SER A 77 23.88 -9.57 -13.15
N VAL A 78 23.27 -10.40 -12.30
CA VAL A 78 22.84 -11.76 -12.68
C VAL A 78 21.74 -11.70 -13.75
N ALA A 79 20.81 -10.74 -13.66
CA ALA A 79 19.80 -10.53 -14.68
C ALA A 79 20.42 -10.20 -16.05
N LEU A 80 21.45 -9.36 -16.10
CA LEU A 80 22.19 -9.03 -17.33
C LEU A 80 22.82 -10.27 -17.97
N GLU A 81 23.42 -11.13 -17.16
CA GLU A 81 24.05 -12.37 -17.63
C GLU A 81 23.05 -13.42 -18.12
N SER A 82 21.79 -13.37 -17.65
CA SER A 82 20.74 -14.31 -18.05
C SER A 82 20.31 -14.16 -19.51
N ALA A 83 20.52 -12.97 -20.09
CA ALA A 83 19.99 -12.56 -21.40
C ALA A 83 18.46 -12.79 -21.57
N ASP A 84 17.72 -12.85 -20.45
CA ASP A 84 16.27 -13.05 -20.42
C ASP A 84 15.56 -11.72 -20.15
N ALA A 85 14.55 -11.42 -20.99
CA ALA A 85 13.89 -10.12 -20.99
C ALA A 85 13.12 -9.85 -19.68
N ASP A 86 12.52 -10.88 -19.07
CA ASP A 86 11.77 -10.72 -17.83
C ASP A 86 12.72 -10.48 -16.65
N CYS A 87 13.88 -11.14 -16.63
CA CYS A 87 14.93 -10.90 -15.64
C CYS A 87 15.46 -9.47 -15.74
N LEU A 88 15.80 -9.02 -16.94
CA LEU A 88 16.31 -7.67 -17.21
C LEU A 88 15.32 -6.60 -16.75
N ARG A 89 14.06 -6.71 -17.20
CA ARG A 89 13.01 -5.76 -16.85
C ARG A 89 12.78 -5.68 -15.35
N LEU A 90 12.76 -6.82 -14.66
CA LEU A 90 12.62 -6.84 -13.21
C LEU A 90 13.79 -6.16 -12.50
N GLY A 91 15.02 -6.40 -12.95
CA GLY A 91 16.21 -5.75 -12.42
C GLY A 91 16.19 -4.23 -12.60
N GLU A 92 15.80 -3.74 -13.78
CA GLU A 92 15.62 -2.31 -14.07
C GLU A 92 14.54 -1.67 -13.19
N ALA A 93 13.40 -2.35 -13.02
CA ALA A 93 12.31 -1.88 -12.19
C ALA A 93 12.71 -1.78 -10.70
N LEU A 94 13.48 -2.74 -10.19
CA LEU A 94 14.05 -2.71 -8.84
C LEU A 94 15.08 -1.59 -8.66
N ALA A 95 15.96 -1.39 -9.64
CA ALA A 95 16.94 -0.30 -9.63
C ALA A 95 16.23 1.07 -9.60
N SER A 96 15.21 1.25 -10.42
CA SER A 96 14.40 2.48 -10.43
C SER A 96 13.65 2.69 -9.12
N ALA A 97 13.13 1.62 -8.52
CA ALA A 97 12.42 1.69 -7.24
C ALA A 97 13.36 2.02 -6.06
N VAL A 98 14.62 1.57 -6.08
CA VAL A 98 15.58 1.90 -5.01
C VAL A 98 16.06 3.35 -5.10
N ASP A 99 16.14 3.93 -6.30
CA ASP A 99 16.42 5.36 -6.44
C ASP A 99 15.36 6.21 -5.72
N GLN A 100 14.09 5.82 -5.81
CA GLN A 100 13.00 6.46 -5.05
C GLN A 100 13.00 6.14 -3.55
N LEU A 101 13.61 5.03 -3.14
CA LEU A 101 13.78 4.71 -1.73
C LEU A 101 14.78 5.68 -1.06
N GLU A 102 15.83 6.05 -1.78
CA GLU A 102 16.91 6.88 -1.27
C GLU A 102 16.61 8.38 -1.25
N THR A 103 15.61 8.86 -2.00
CA THR A 103 15.19 10.27 -1.99
C THR A 103 14.52 10.70 -0.68
N GLY A 104 14.24 9.77 0.23
CA GLY A 104 13.96 10.04 1.65
C GLY A 104 12.50 9.93 2.10
N GLN A 105 11.53 9.80 1.18
CA GLN A 105 10.12 9.57 1.51
C GLN A 105 9.43 8.63 0.51
N PRO A 106 9.77 7.33 0.48
CA PRO A 106 9.07 6.37 -0.36
C PRO A 106 7.62 6.19 0.10
N GLY A 107 6.66 6.32 -0.83
CA GLY A 107 5.24 6.11 -0.54
C GLY A 107 4.93 4.68 -0.06
N PRO A 108 3.87 4.47 0.75
CA PRO A 108 3.55 3.16 1.33
C PRO A 108 3.30 2.08 0.27
N ARG A 109 2.81 2.46 -0.91
CA ARG A 109 2.60 1.54 -2.04
C ARG A 109 3.91 1.05 -2.65
N LEU A 110 4.93 1.91 -2.72
CA LEU A 110 6.26 1.54 -3.19
C LEU A 110 6.91 0.58 -2.19
N ILE A 111 6.83 0.88 -0.89
CA ILE A 111 7.32 -0.01 0.17
C ILE A 111 6.63 -1.38 0.09
N ALA A 112 5.31 -1.40 -0.08
CA ALA A 112 4.56 -2.65 -0.21
C ALA A 112 4.94 -3.43 -1.49
N ALA A 113 5.13 -2.74 -2.62
CA ALA A 113 5.58 -3.34 -3.86
C ALA A 113 6.97 -3.97 -3.71
N LEU A 114 7.94 -3.24 -3.15
CA LEU A 114 9.27 -3.74 -2.86
C LEU A 114 9.24 -4.94 -1.92
N ALA A 115 8.50 -4.85 -0.80
CA ALA A 115 8.38 -5.96 0.15
C ALA A 115 7.84 -7.23 -0.53
N SER A 116 6.73 -7.10 -1.26
CA SER A 116 6.12 -8.24 -1.96
C SER A 116 7.04 -8.81 -3.05
N CYS A 117 7.77 -7.96 -3.78
CA CYS A 117 8.72 -8.41 -4.80
C CYS A 117 9.88 -9.15 -4.17
N VAL A 118 10.51 -8.60 -3.12
CA VAL A 118 11.65 -9.21 -2.43
C VAL A 118 11.26 -10.57 -1.84
N GLU A 119 10.10 -10.64 -1.17
CA GLU A 119 9.58 -11.92 -0.65
C GLU A 119 9.36 -12.93 -1.78
N SER A 120 8.86 -12.48 -2.93
CA SER A 120 8.64 -13.33 -4.09
C SER A 120 9.95 -13.91 -4.67
N LEU A 121 11.04 -13.17 -4.59
CA LEU A 121 12.34 -13.56 -5.13
C LEU A 121 13.03 -14.63 -4.29
N ASN A 122 12.69 -14.71 -3.00
CA ASN A 122 13.27 -15.69 -2.07
C ASN A 122 12.66 -17.10 -2.24
N ASN A 123 12.80 -17.67 -3.44
CA ASN A 123 12.35 -19.01 -3.79
C ASN A 123 13.54 -19.93 -4.05
N SER A 124 13.49 -21.17 -3.55
CA SER A 124 14.57 -22.17 -3.71
C SER A 124 14.79 -22.61 -5.16
N GLU A 125 13.80 -22.48 -6.04
CA GLU A 125 13.92 -22.82 -7.47
C GLU A 125 14.50 -21.67 -8.29
N GLY A 126 14.54 -20.44 -7.75
CA GLY A 126 15.07 -19.26 -8.43
C GLY A 126 14.38 -18.98 -9.77
N LEU A 127 15.19 -18.80 -10.81
CA LEU A 127 14.76 -18.57 -12.20
C LEU A 127 14.04 -19.78 -12.82
N GLU A 128 14.28 -20.99 -12.29
CA GLU A 128 13.66 -22.22 -12.80
C GLU A 128 12.22 -22.41 -12.29
N HIS A 129 11.77 -21.56 -11.38
CA HIS A 129 10.39 -21.63 -10.89
C HIS A 129 9.41 -21.52 -12.09
N PRO A 130 8.42 -22.42 -12.23
CA PRO A 130 7.53 -22.44 -13.40
C PRO A 130 6.84 -21.10 -13.68
N LEU A 131 6.47 -20.38 -12.63
CA LEU A 131 5.78 -19.08 -12.70
C LEU A 131 6.73 -17.87 -12.64
N PHE A 132 8.03 -18.07 -12.83
CA PHE A 132 8.99 -16.97 -12.73
C PHE A 132 8.67 -15.83 -13.72
N PRO A 133 8.46 -16.07 -15.02
CA PRO A 133 8.17 -15.01 -15.99
C PRO A 133 6.96 -14.16 -15.63
N GLU A 134 5.85 -14.81 -15.24
CA GLU A 134 4.61 -14.12 -14.89
C GLU A 134 4.79 -13.25 -13.65
N ARG A 135 5.53 -13.77 -12.65
CA ARG A 135 5.83 -13.02 -11.42
C ARG A 135 6.78 -11.86 -11.70
N ALA A 136 7.84 -12.08 -12.48
CA ALA A 136 8.79 -11.05 -12.86
C ALA A 136 8.07 -9.90 -13.59
N SER A 137 7.25 -10.21 -14.59
CA SER A 137 6.44 -9.20 -15.29
C SER A 137 5.46 -8.48 -14.36
N HIS A 138 4.76 -9.22 -13.48
CA HIS A 138 3.81 -8.62 -12.54
C HIS A 138 4.49 -7.63 -11.59
N PHE A 139 5.61 -8.03 -10.98
CA PHE A 139 6.32 -7.19 -10.03
C PHE A 139 7.04 -6.03 -10.71
N ALA A 140 7.62 -6.25 -11.89
CA ALA A 140 8.21 -5.16 -12.69
C ALA A 140 7.17 -4.08 -12.99
N GLN A 141 6.00 -4.45 -13.53
CA GLN A 141 4.92 -3.51 -13.82
C GLN A 141 4.45 -2.77 -12.55
N ARG A 142 4.32 -3.48 -11.43
CA ARG A 142 3.89 -2.89 -10.17
C ARG A 142 4.92 -1.88 -9.63
N LEU A 143 6.22 -2.22 -9.70
CA LEU A 143 7.32 -1.34 -9.27
C LEU A 143 7.42 -0.11 -10.18
N GLU A 144 7.41 -0.30 -11.50
CA GLU A 144 7.40 0.77 -12.50
C GLU A 144 6.27 1.77 -12.24
N GLY A 145 5.05 1.28 -12.00
CA GLY A 145 3.88 2.12 -11.73
C GLY A 145 3.96 2.90 -10.42
N GLN A 146 4.77 2.47 -9.44
CA GLN A 146 4.99 3.22 -8.19
C GLN A 146 6.25 4.10 -8.24
N ALA A 147 7.22 3.80 -9.11
CA ALA A 147 8.49 4.51 -9.21
C ALA A 147 8.43 5.76 -10.12
N MET A 148 7.35 5.93 -10.91
CA MET A 148 7.16 7.10 -11.76
C MET A 148 7.04 8.40 -10.95
N PRO A 149 7.81 9.46 -11.28
CA PRO A 149 7.63 10.79 -10.71
C PRO A 149 6.19 11.28 -11.00
N GLY A 150 5.43 11.59 -9.95
CA GLY A 150 3.99 11.92 -10.05
C GLY A 150 3.02 10.78 -9.75
N ALA A 151 3.51 9.54 -9.56
CA ALA A 151 2.74 8.46 -8.90
C ALA A 151 2.54 8.75 -7.40
N ALA A 152 3.44 9.56 -6.83
CA ALA A 152 3.19 10.39 -5.66
C ALA A 152 2.51 11.70 -6.08
N THR A 153 1.37 11.62 -6.77
CA THR A 153 0.32 12.55 -6.38
C THR A 153 -0.06 12.03 -5.01
N GLU A 154 0.09 12.84 -3.97
CA GLU A 154 -0.54 12.60 -2.68
C GLU A 154 -2.01 12.31 -2.95
N THR A 155 -2.37 11.05 -3.20
CA THR A 155 -3.76 10.64 -3.28
C THR A 155 -4.20 10.70 -1.84
N ARG A 156 -4.66 11.90 -1.47
CA ARG A 156 -5.51 12.16 -0.34
C ARG A 156 -6.41 10.96 -0.13
N SER A 157 -6.41 10.44 1.09
CA SER A 157 -7.13 9.22 1.38
C SER A 157 -8.61 9.45 1.13
N SER A 158 -9.15 8.85 0.07
CA SER A 158 -10.59 8.88 -0.24
C SER A 158 -11.47 8.32 0.88
N VAL A 159 -10.88 7.59 1.83
CA VAL A 159 -11.56 7.18 3.07
C VAL A 159 -11.64 8.36 4.04
N LEU A 160 -10.55 9.11 4.23
CA LEU A 160 -10.54 10.31 5.07
C LEU A 160 -11.44 11.39 4.48
N ASP A 161 -11.47 11.55 3.15
CA ASP A 161 -12.33 12.52 2.47
C ASP A 161 -13.81 12.19 2.67
N ARG A 162 -14.19 10.91 2.51
CA ARG A 162 -15.57 10.46 2.75
C ARG A 162 -15.97 10.62 4.22
N LEU A 163 -15.07 10.32 5.15
CA LEU A 163 -15.32 10.50 6.58
C LEU A 163 -15.53 11.98 6.91
N PHE A 164 -14.64 12.85 6.41
CA PHE A 164 -14.76 14.28 6.59
C PHE A 164 -16.05 14.83 5.99
N VAL A 165 -16.41 14.44 4.75
CA VAL A 165 -17.65 14.91 4.12
C VAL A 165 -18.89 14.50 4.94
N SER A 166 -18.88 13.29 5.53
CA SER A 166 -19.96 12.84 6.42
C SER A 166 -20.05 13.70 7.69
N GLU A 167 -18.94 13.92 8.38
CA GLU A 167 -18.88 14.72 9.61
C GLU A 167 -19.18 16.21 9.35
N ALA A 168 -18.74 16.71 8.20
CA ALA A 168 -19.04 18.06 7.73
C ALA A 168 -20.53 18.25 7.44
N ALA A 169 -21.21 17.23 6.90
CA ALA A 169 -22.66 17.29 6.67
C ALA A 169 -23.42 17.43 8.00
N GLU A 170 -23.05 16.65 9.03
CA GLU A 170 -23.62 16.77 10.38
C GLU A 170 -23.33 18.14 11.00
N SER A 171 -22.14 18.69 10.75
CA SER A 171 -21.75 20.02 11.22
C SER A 171 -22.56 21.13 10.54
N LEU A 172 -22.80 21.03 9.23
CA LEU A 172 -23.64 21.97 8.48
C LEU A 172 -25.11 21.91 8.95
N GLU A 173 -25.64 20.72 9.22
CA GLU A 173 -26.99 20.55 9.77
C GLU A 173 -27.11 21.23 11.15
N ARG A 174 -26.15 21.00 12.06
CA ARG A 174 -26.10 21.68 13.36
C ARG A 174 -26.04 23.20 13.22
N MET A 175 -25.29 23.72 12.25
CA MET A 175 -25.24 25.17 11.99
C MET A 175 -26.56 25.71 11.45
N HIS A 176 -27.23 24.97 10.56
CA HIS A 176 -28.56 25.34 10.08
C HIS A 176 -29.59 25.38 11.21
N ASP A 177 -29.58 24.39 12.10
CA ASP A 177 -30.45 24.35 13.27
C ASP A 177 -30.18 25.51 14.21
N ALA A 178 -28.91 25.80 14.51
CA ALA A 178 -28.52 26.93 15.36
C ALA A 178 -28.97 28.29 14.77
N LEU A 179 -28.93 28.44 13.45
CA LEU A 179 -29.41 29.64 12.75
C LEU A 179 -30.95 29.75 12.72
N ALA A 180 -31.65 28.60 12.79
CA ALA A 180 -33.11 28.53 12.77
C ALA A 180 -33.74 28.80 14.15
N LEU A 181 -32.97 28.74 15.24
CA LEU A 181 -33.42 29.09 16.58
C LEU A 181 -33.91 30.55 16.67
N LEU A 182 -34.73 30.80 17.68
CA LEU A 182 -35.30 32.11 18.01
C LEU A 182 -35.02 32.39 19.50
N PRO A 183 -33.96 33.15 19.84
CA PRO A 183 -32.98 33.78 18.95
C PRO A 183 -31.97 32.78 18.35
N PRO A 184 -31.31 33.11 17.22
CA PRO A 184 -30.22 32.30 16.68
C PRO A 184 -29.08 32.12 17.67
N ASP A 185 -28.52 30.92 17.71
CA ASP A 185 -27.38 30.62 18.58
C ASP A 185 -26.05 30.94 17.89
N ALA A 186 -25.62 32.19 18.05
CA ALA A 186 -24.34 32.70 17.56
C ALA A 186 -23.14 31.91 18.12
N SER A 187 -23.25 31.42 19.36
CA SER A 187 -22.15 30.73 20.04
C SER A 187 -21.91 29.35 19.43
N THR A 188 -22.99 28.58 19.22
CA THR A 188 -22.94 27.28 18.56
C THR A 188 -22.49 27.43 17.10
N LEU A 189 -23.00 28.43 16.38
CA LEU A 189 -22.55 28.74 15.01
C LEU A 189 -21.04 28.99 14.94
N GLN A 190 -20.50 29.85 15.81
CA GLN A 190 -19.08 30.18 15.82
C GLN A 190 -18.21 28.98 16.20
N GLN A 191 -18.64 28.21 17.20
CA GLN A 191 -17.95 27.01 17.64
C GLN A 191 -17.84 25.99 16.51
N VAL A 192 -18.98 25.61 15.90
CA VAL A 192 -19.01 24.58 14.85
C VAL A 192 -18.24 25.03 13.60
N ALA A 193 -18.31 26.32 13.22
CA ALA A 193 -17.50 26.86 12.12
C ALA A 193 -15.99 26.73 12.38
N THR A 194 -15.55 26.98 13.61
CA THR A 194 -14.14 26.90 14.01
C THR A 194 -13.67 25.44 14.07
N GLU A 195 -14.49 24.55 14.63
CA GLU A 195 -14.23 23.10 14.64
C GLU A 195 -14.09 22.54 13.22
N LEU A 196 -15.00 22.92 12.32
CA LEU A 196 -14.96 22.49 10.92
C LEU A 196 -13.71 23.02 10.19
N ALA A 197 -13.31 24.27 10.46
CA ALA A 197 -12.07 24.82 9.93
C ALA A 197 -10.83 24.04 10.39
N GLN A 198 -10.78 23.66 11.67
CA GLN A 198 -9.68 22.86 12.22
C GLN A 198 -9.67 21.43 11.66
N ALA A 199 -10.83 20.79 11.54
CA ALA A 199 -10.96 19.48 10.92
C ALA A 199 -10.48 19.50 9.47
N ALA A 200 -10.88 20.51 8.70
CA ALA A 200 -10.42 20.70 7.33
C ALA A 200 -8.91 20.95 7.24
N GLU A 201 -8.33 21.68 8.19
CA GLU A 201 -6.88 21.91 8.26
C GLU A 201 -6.10 20.62 8.49
N ASN A 202 -6.57 19.76 9.39
CA ASN A 202 -5.90 18.49 9.73
C ASN A 202 -5.80 17.51 8.55
N ILE A 203 -6.66 17.66 7.55
CA ILE A 203 -6.65 16.86 6.32
C ILE A 203 -6.32 17.69 5.08
N GLU A 204 -5.77 18.90 5.26
CA GLU A 204 -5.26 19.78 4.21
C GLU A 204 -6.32 20.25 3.19
N LEU A 205 -7.58 20.38 3.61
CA LEU A 205 -8.67 20.94 2.81
C LEU A 205 -8.65 22.47 2.88
N PHE A 206 -7.61 23.09 2.32
CA PHE A 206 -7.38 24.53 2.49
C PHE A 206 -8.51 25.42 1.96
N GLY A 207 -9.20 25.01 0.88
CA GLY A 207 -10.38 25.73 0.38
C GLY A 207 -11.54 25.71 1.37
N VAL A 208 -11.87 24.54 1.93
CA VAL A 208 -12.92 24.39 2.94
C VAL A 208 -12.53 25.10 4.24
N ARG A 209 -11.28 24.96 4.68
CA ARG A 209 -10.72 25.68 5.84
C ARG A 209 -10.90 27.18 5.69
N HIS A 210 -10.53 27.74 4.54
CA HIS A 210 -10.62 29.18 4.29
C HIS A 210 -12.07 29.67 4.40
N LEU A 211 -13.01 28.98 3.75
CA LEU A 211 -14.43 29.33 3.81
C LEU A 211 -15.03 29.17 5.21
N ALA A 212 -14.69 28.10 5.94
CA ALA A 212 -15.14 27.90 7.31
C ALA A 212 -14.62 28.99 8.26
N ARG A 213 -13.37 29.45 8.09
CA ARG A 213 -12.82 30.59 8.85
C ARG A 213 -13.53 31.90 8.50
N GLN A 214 -13.75 32.16 7.20
CA GLN A 214 -14.48 33.34 6.75
C GLN A 214 -15.91 33.37 7.32
N LEU A 215 -16.58 32.22 7.40
CA LEU A 215 -17.89 32.09 8.03
C LEU A 215 -17.83 32.38 9.53
N ALA A 216 -16.86 31.82 10.26
CA ALA A 216 -16.66 32.09 11.68
C ALA A 216 -16.40 33.59 11.97
N GLU A 217 -15.63 34.25 11.12
CA GLU A 217 -15.39 35.70 11.17
C GLU A 217 -16.68 36.49 10.91
N SER A 218 -17.45 36.09 9.90
CA SER A 218 -18.73 36.75 9.56
C SER A 218 -19.75 36.60 10.69
N ILE A 219 -19.85 35.42 11.32
CA ILE A 219 -20.69 35.20 12.50
C ILE A 219 -20.25 36.11 13.66
N SER A 220 -18.95 36.25 13.89
CA SER A 220 -18.42 37.12 14.96
C SER A 220 -18.80 38.59 14.74
N VAL A 221 -18.76 39.06 13.50
CA VAL A 221 -19.14 40.44 13.13
C VAL A 221 -20.64 40.66 13.23
N GLU A 222 -21.45 39.72 12.76
CA GLU A 222 -22.90 39.83 12.67
C GLU A 222 -23.61 39.36 13.95
N SER A 223 -22.91 38.75 14.90
CA SER A 223 -23.45 38.20 16.16
C SER A 223 -24.41 39.12 16.92
N PRO A 224 -24.15 40.43 17.10
CA PRO A 224 -25.08 41.33 17.81
C PRO A 224 -26.39 41.56 17.04
N ASP A 225 -26.41 41.32 15.73
CA ASP A 225 -27.53 41.64 14.83
C ASP A 225 -28.08 40.39 14.10
N LEU A 226 -27.81 39.17 14.56
CA LEU A 226 -28.28 37.92 13.89
C LEU A 226 -29.81 37.77 13.81
N GLU A 227 -30.56 38.53 14.62
CA GLU A 227 -32.01 38.62 14.50
C GLU A 227 -32.46 39.41 13.26
N ASN A 228 -31.59 40.26 12.70
CA ASN A 228 -31.80 40.98 11.46
C ASN A 228 -31.83 40.01 10.26
N GLU A 229 -32.87 40.10 9.45
CA GLU A 229 -33.05 39.25 8.26
C GLU A 229 -31.88 39.36 7.27
N LEU A 230 -31.28 40.54 7.12
CA LEU A 230 -30.14 40.74 6.22
C LEU A 230 -28.87 40.03 6.72
N ALA A 231 -28.58 40.14 8.02
CA ALA A 231 -27.46 39.45 8.65
C ALA A 231 -27.63 37.93 8.54
N ARG A 232 -28.84 37.44 8.83
CA ARG A 232 -29.19 36.01 8.72
C ARG A 232 -29.09 35.50 7.29
N ALA A 233 -29.55 36.28 6.30
CA ALA A 233 -29.46 35.92 4.88
C ALA A 233 -28.00 35.80 4.41
N ARG A 234 -27.11 36.66 4.91
CA ARG A 234 -25.68 36.61 4.59
C ARG A 234 -25.00 35.36 5.14
N ILE A 235 -25.19 35.07 6.43
CA ILE A 235 -24.66 33.84 7.05
C ILE A 235 -25.19 32.58 6.34
N LYS A 236 -26.45 32.60 5.91
CA LYS A 236 -27.04 31.51 5.13
C LYS A 236 -26.37 31.33 3.76
N ALA A 237 -26.00 32.41 3.09
CA ALA A 237 -25.30 32.35 1.81
C ALA A 237 -23.87 31.78 1.99
N ASP A 238 -23.15 32.23 3.01
CA ASP A 238 -21.81 31.72 3.34
C ASP A 238 -21.83 30.22 3.69
N LEU A 239 -22.83 29.79 4.47
CA LEU A 239 -23.08 28.36 4.77
C LEU A 239 -23.33 27.54 3.50
N GLN A 240 -24.11 28.08 2.56
CA GLN A 240 -24.41 27.38 1.31
C GLN A 240 -23.18 27.25 0.41
N GLN A 241 -22.36 28.30 0.30
CA GLN A 241 -21.09 28.23 -0.43
C GLN A 241 -20.12 27.20 0.18
N LEU A 242 -20.07 27.13 1.51
CA LEU A 242 -19.29 26.12 2.22
C LEU A 242 -19.81 24.70 1.92
N ALA A 243 -21.12 24.48 1.95
CA ALA A 243 -21.74 23.20 1.64
C ALA A 243 -21.44 22.74 0.21
N GLU A 244 -21.55 23.63 -0.77
CA GLU A 244 -21.22 23.34 -2.18
C GLU A 244 -19.75 22.95 -2.35
N THR A 245 -18.86 23.65 -1.65
CA THR A 245 -17.42 23.35 -1.69
C THR A 245 -17.10 22.00 -1.06
N ILE A 246 -17.76 21.66 0.06
CA ILE A 246 -17.60 20.36 0.73
C ILE A 246 -18.13 19.22 -0.15
N ALA A 247 -19.25 19.41 -0.84
CA ALA A 247 -19.79 18.43 -1.77
C ALA A 247 -18.83 18.13 -2.94
N ALA A 248 -18.02 19.10 -3.35
CA ALA A 248 -17.01 18.93 -4.41
C ALA A 248 -15.76 18.13 -3.99
N VAL A 249 -15.56 17.83 -2.70
CA VAL A 249 -14.39 17.11 -2.18
C VAL A 249 -14.37 15.62 -2.61
N ASN A 250 -15.45 15.11 -3.20
CA ASN A 250 -15.63 13.69 -3.51
C ASN A 250 -15.92 13.40 -5.01
N VAL A 251 -15.52 14.32 -5.91
CA VAL A 251 -15.60 14.16 -7.38
C VAL A 251 -14.23 13.82 -7.95
#